data_AF-A0A382WU53-F1
#
_entry.id   AF-A0A382WU53-F1
#
_cell.length_a   1.000
_cell.length_b   1.000
_cell.length_c   1.000
_cell.angle_alpha   90.00
_cell.angle_beta   90.00
_cell.angle_gamma   90.00
#
_symmetry.space_group_name_H-M   'P 1'
#
loop_
_entity.id
_entity.type
_entity.pdbx_description
1 polymer ?
#
loop_
_entity_poly.entity_id
_entity_poly.type
_entity_poly.pdbx_seq_one_letter_code
_entity_poly.pdbx_strand_id
1 'polypeptide(L)'
;MAYSCQLTSFEDIEYKWREILEGSFLNSIFITPSWQKTWWNSMRSEAMELSILSVKEDDNVIGIAPLMKDNGVISFLGSTDVCDLHDFVVLKGYEEIFFETISEYLTQGTWHEIKLESILAYSPTLEYMESFAKKSGYKFDKVVEDKLVGVELPSSWDDYLSKLRKKDRHELRRKLRRLESEADFYIEKFGEPDQIIEAMDDFLELMAQSRDEKAVFLDKSKKDFFKYMTSQISKDGYL
;
A
#
# COMPACT_ATOMS: atom_id res chain seq x y z
N MET A 1 -31.20 -9.25 -5.96
CA MET A 1 -30.00 -8.42 -5.91
C MET A 1 -29.11 -8.92 -7.03
N ALA A 2 -28.75 -8.03 -7.96
CA ALA A 2 -27.88 -8.39 -9.07
C ALA A 2 -26.46 -7.92 -8.72
N TYR A 3 -25.50 -8.85 -8.82
CA TYR A 3 -24.10 -8.52 -8.65
C TYR A 3 -23.43 -8.43 -10.02
N SER A 4 -22.53 -7.47 -10.19
CA SER A 4 -21.80 -7.31 -11.44
C SER A 4 -20.34 -6.92 -11.20
N CYS A 5 -19.46 -7.42 -12.05
CA CYS A 5 -18.06 -7.03 -12.14
C CYS A 5 -17.85 -6.16 -13.37
N GLN A 6 -17.22 -5.01 -13.21
CA GLN A 6 -16.94 -4.09 -14.31
C GLN A 6 -15.50 -3.57 -14.24
N LEU A 7 -14.84 -3.51 -15.40
CA LEU A 7 -13.60 -2.76 -15.53
C LEU A 7 -13.90 -1.26 -15.40
N THR A 8 -13.07 -0.54 -14.65
CA THR A 8 -13.22 0.89 -14.41
C THR A 8 -11.88 1.63 -14.50
N SER A 9 -11.92 2.96 -14.34
CA SER A 9 -10.76 3.84 -14.35
C SER A 9 -10.55 4.45 -12.96
N PHE A 10 -9.39 5.07 -12.73
CA PHE A 10 -9.18 5.83 -11.51
C PHE A 10 -10.21 6.96 -11.38
N GLU A 11 -10.48 7.68 -12.47
CA GLU A 11 -11.37 8.84 -12.51
C GLU A 11 -12.81 8.47 -12.09
N ASP A 12 -13.29 7.31 -12.51
CA ASP A 12 -14.67 6.88 -12.25
C ASP A 12 -14.84 6.29 -10.84
N ILE A 13 -13.81 5.63 -10.30
CA ILE A 13 -13.94 4.85 -9.06
C ILE A 13 -13.33 5.54 -7.83
N GLU A 14 -12.49 6.56 -8.00
CA GLU A 14 -11.71 7.16 -6.91
C GLU A 14 -12.57 7.60 -5.71
N TYR A 15 -13.70 8.27 -5.93
CA TYR A 15 -14.58 8.71 -4.85
C TYR A 15 -15.13 7.50 -4.06
N LYS A 16 -15.70 6.52 -4.78
CA LYS A 16 -16.26 5.31 -4.16
C LYS A 16 -15.21 4.46 -3.49
N TRP A 17 -13.99 4.42 -4.04
CA TRP A 17 -12.86 3.72 -3.45
C TRP A 17 -12.52 4.29 -2.07
N ARG A 18 -12.37 5.61 -1.95
CA ARG A 18 -12.12 6.25 -0.66
C ARG A 18 -13.24 5.96 0.33
N GLU A 19 -14.49 6.04 -0.12
CA GLU A 19 -15.67 5.78 0.70
C GLU A 19 -15.68 4.36 1.30
N ILE A 20 -15.42 3.33 0.48
CA ILE A 20 -15.47 1.94 0.98
C ILE A 20 -14.20 1.50 1.71
N LEU A 21 -13.07 2.18 1.50
CA LEU A 21 -11.78 1.81 2.09
C LEU A 21 -11.85 1.79 3.63
N GLU A 22 -12.51 2.77 4.24
CA GLU A 22 -12.70 2.83 5.70
C GLU A 22 -13.50 1.64 6.25
N GLY A 23 -14.46 1.15 5.46
CA GLY A 23 -15.31 -0.01 5.80
C GLY A 23 -14.67 -1.36 5.49
N SER A 24 -13.49 -1.38 4.87
CA SER A 24 -12.85 -2.60 4.41
C SER A 24 -12.01 -3.30 5.47
N PHE A 25 -11.52 -4.51 5.17
CA PHE A 25 -10.65 -5.27 6.08
C PHE A 25 -9.36 -4.52 6.41
N LEU A 26 -8.71 -3.96 5.39
CA LEU A 26 -7.47 -3.20 5.51
C LEU A 26 -7.76 -1.74 5.15
N ASN A 27 -7.45 -0.81 6.06
CA ASN A 27 -7.44 0.63 5.76
C ASN A 27 -6.00 1.14 5.88
N SER A 28 -5.26 1.08 4.78
CA SER A 28 -3.83 1.42 4.71
C SER A 28 -3.58 2.44 3.62
N ILE A 29 -2.58 3.31 3.83
CA ILE A 29 -2.18 4.33 2.86
C ILE A 29 -1.80 3.71 1.50
N PHE A 30 -1.19 2.52 1.50
CA PHE A 30 -0.70 1.82 0.30
C PHE A 30 -1.81 1.37 -0.67
N ILE A 31 -3.05 1.25 -0.18
CA ILE A 31 -4.21 0.82 -0.97
C ILE A 31 -5.20 1.96 -1.25
N THR A 32 -4.80 3.20 -0.94
CA THR A 32 -5.57 4.39 -1.33
C THR A 32 -5.47 4.61 -2.84
N PRO A 33 -6.50 5.20 -3.48
CA PRO A 33 -6.43 5.52 -4.89
C PRO A 33 -5.30 6.53 -5.19
N SER A 34 -5.03 7.49 -4.29
CA SER A 34 -3.91 8.43 -4.42
C SER A 34 -2.56 7.74 -4.52
N TRP A 35 -2.29 6.79 -3.62
CA TRP A 35 -1.02 6.07 -3.61
C TRP A 35 -0.85 5.27 -4.89
N GLN A 36 -1.85 4.46 -5.24
CA GLN A 36 -1.77 3.55 -6.38
C GLN A 36 -1.80 4.29 -7.73
N LYS A 37 -2.56 5.39 -7.85
CA LYS A 37 -2.54 6.25 -9.04
C LYS A 37 -1.20 6.92 -9.24
N THR A 38 -0.59 7.40 -8.16
CA THR A 38 0.75 7.98 -8.22
C THR A 38 1.79 6.93 -8.62
N TRP A 39 1.72 5.74 -8.03
CA TRP A 39 2.58 4.61 -8.42
C TRP A 39 2.43 4.30 -9.91
N TRP A 40 1.18 4.14 -10.39
CA TRP A 40 0.89 3.83 -11.78
C TRP A 40 1.45 4.88 -12.75
N ASN A 41 1.27 6.16 -12.43
CA ASN A 41 1.73 7.25 -13.29
C ASN A 41 3.26 7.42 -13.30
N SER A 42 3.94 7.04 -12.22
CA SER A 42 5.39 7.25 -12.08
C SER A 42 6.24 6.03 -12.45
N MET A 43 5.75 4.81 -12.24
CA MET A 43 6.58 3.60 -12.29
C MET A 43 6.08 2.49 -13.23
N ARG A 44 4.90 2.60 -13.84
CA ARG A 44 4.43 1.58 -14.78
C ARG A 44 5.39 1.43 -15.97
N SER A 45 5.52 0.21 -16.47
CA SER A 45 6.14 -0.06 -17.77
C SER A 45 5.11 0.02 -18.89
N GLU A 46 5.57 0.08 -20.15
CA GLU A 46 4.68 0.03 -21.32
C GLU A 46 3.96 -1.32 -21.47
N ALA A 47 4.52 -2.39 -20.92
CA ALA A 47 3.92 -3.74 -20.98
C ALA A 47 2.83 -3.97 -19.93
N MET A 48 2.75 -3.10 -18.92
CA MET A 48 1.75 -3.20 -17.86
C MET A 48 0.39 -2.68 -18.31
N GLU A 49 -0.64 -3.49 -18.09
CA GLU A 49 -2.04 -3.18 -18.34
C GLU A 49 -2.76 -2.90 -17.01
N LEU A 50 -3.47 -1.78 -16.93
CA LEU A 50 -4.27 -1.43 -15.75
C LEU A 50 -5.55 -2.28 -15.74
N SER A 51 -5.87 -2.89 -14.60
CA SER A 51 -7.12 -3.65 -14.43
C SER A 51 -7.76 -3.34 -13.08
N ILE A 52 -8.46 -2.23 -12.99
CA ILE A 52 -9.26 -1.90 -11.80
C ILE A 52 -10.65 -2.51 -12.00
N LEU A 53 -11.01 -3.49 -11.18
CA LEU A 53 -12.34 -4.09 -11.21
C LEU A 53 -13.18 -3.52 -10.08
N SER A 54 -14.43 -3.16 -10.38
CA SER A 54 -15.43 -2.78 -9.41
C SER A 54 -16.51 -3.84 -9.35
N VAL A 55 -16.79 -4.35 -8.15
CA VAL A 55 -17.92 -5.23 -7.88
C VAL A 55 -19.03 -4.42 -7.23
N LYS A 56 -20.23 -4.52 -7.82
CA LYS A 56 -21.40 -3.76 -7.39
C LYS A 56 -22.54 -4.68 -6.98
N GLU A 57 -23.25 -4.28 -5.93
CA GLU A 57 -24.60 -4.73 -5.61
C GLU A 57 -25.57 -3.68 -6.17
N ASP A 58 -26.27 -4.01 -7.25
CA ASP A 58 -27.04 -3.06 -8.05
C ASP A 58 -26.13 -1.86 -8.48
N ASP A 59 -26.35 -0.66 -7.95
CA ASP A 59 -25.52 0.54 -8.23
C ASP A 59 -24.47 0.83 -7.15
N ASN A 60 -24.46 0.08 -6.04
CA ASN A 60 -23.57 0.33 -4.91
C ASN A 60 -22.28 -0.48 -5.04
N VAL A 61 -21.12 0.19 -4.96
CA VAL A 61 -19.81 -0.49 -4.98
C VAL A 61 -19.60 -1.19 -3.65
N ILE A 62 -19.44 -2.50 -3.67
CA ILE A 62 -19.19 -3.33 -2.48
C ILE A 62 -17.74 -3.78 -2.37
N GLY A 63 -17.00 -3.75 -3.49
CA GLY A 63 -15.58 -4.02 -3.48
C GLY A 63 -14.87 -3.57 -4.76
N ILE A 64 -13.56 -3.42 -4.65
CA ILE A 64 -12.65 -2.99 -5.69
C ILE A 64 -11.43 -3.90 -5.70
N ALA A 65 -11.06 -4.39 -6.87
CA ALA A 65 -9.82 -5.09 -7.11
C ALA A 65 -8.84 -4.18 -7.85
N PRO A 66 -7.88 -3.57 -7.14
CA PRO A 66 -6.83 -2.80 -7.77
C PRO A 66 -5.76 -3.74 -8.32
N LEU A 67 -5.92 -4.15 -9.59
CA LEU A 67 -5.01 -5.08 -10.23
C LEU A 67 -4.27 -4.42 -11.39
N MET A 68 -3.16 -5.05 -11.74
CA MET A 68 -2.47 -4.84 -13.00
C MET A 68 -2.12 -6.19 -13.62
N LYS A 69 -1.86 -6.18 -14.91
CA LYS A 69 -1.40 -7.36 -15.64
C LYS A 69 -0.12 -7.03 -16.38
N ASP A 70 0.88 -7.89 -16.24
CA ASP A 70 2.17 -7.76 -16.93
C ASP A 70 2.53 -9.13 -17.53
N ASN A 71 2.68 -9.18 -18.85
CA ASN A 71 3.05 -10.41 -19.59
C ASN A 71 2.22 -11.66 -19.26
N GLY A 72 0.95 -11.49 -18.86
CA GLY A 72 0.06 -12.58 -18.50
C GLY A 72 0.07 -12.99 -17.02
N VAL A 73 0.79 -12.27 -16.17
CA VAL A 73 0.73 -12.36 -14.71
C VAL A 73 -0.18 -11.25 -14.19
N ILE A 74 -1.17 -11.62 -13.37
CA ILE A 74 -2.02 -10.65 -12.66
C ILE A 74 -1.44 -10.43 -11.26
N SER A 75 -1.29 -9.18 -10.85
CA SER A 75 -0.85 -8.80 -9.51
C SER A 75 -1.67 -7.64 -8.97
N PHE A 76 -1.48 -7.29 -7.70
CA PHE A 76 -1.97 -6.01 -7.20
C PHE A 76 -1.31 -4.84 -7.94
N LEU A 77 -2.06 -3.75 -8.03
CA LEU A 77 -1.59 -2.47 -8.54
C LEU A 77 -0.62 -1.83 -7.56
N GLY A 78 0.66 -1.77 -7.93
CA GLY A 78 1.73 -1.35 -7.04
C GLY A 78 2.99 -2.21 -7.21
N SER A 79 3.98 -1.99 -6.35
CA SER A 79 5.15 -2.86 -6.25
C SER A 79 5.59 -3.01 -4.81
N THR A 80 6.08 -4.19 -4.46
CA THR A 80 6.64 -4.49 -3.13
C THR A 80 7.88 -3.63 -2.80
N ASP A 81 8.51 -3.00 -3.79
CA ASP A 81 9.61 -2.03 -3.60
C ASP A 81 9.21 -0.80 -2.76
N VAL A 82 7.93 -0.42 -2.75
CA VAL A 82 7.42 0.76 -2.05
C VAL A 82 6.11 0.52 -1.30
N CYS A 83 5.44 -0.62 -1.52
CA CYS A 83 4.19 -0.98 -0.87
C CYS A 83 4.38 -2.17 0.07
N ASP A 84 4.31 -1.91 1.38
CA ASP A 84 4.43 -2.98 2.39
C ASP A 84 3.14 -3.78 2.57
N LEU A 85 2.00 -3.23 2.13
CA LEU A 85 0.69 -3.86 2.27
C LEU A 85 -0.14 -3.69 1.00
N HIS A 86 -0.63 -4.81 0.48
CA HIS A 86 -1.66 -4.85 -0.55
C HIS A 86 -2.85 -5.68 -0.10
N ASP A 87 -4.03 -5.33 -0.61
CA ASP A 87 -5.20 -6.18 -0.52
C ASP A 87 -6.27 -5.73 -1.52
N PHE A 88 -7.32 -6.54 -1.65
CA PHE A 88 -8.58 -6.10 -2.23
C PHE A 88 -9.30 -5.14 -1.27
N VAL A 89 -9.99 -4.15 -1.82
CA VAL A 89 -10.79 -3.21 -1.01
C VAL A 89 -12.23 -3.70 -1.01
N VAL A 90 -12.61 -4.44 0.02
CA VAL A 90 -13.93 -5.10 0.11
C VAL A 90 -14.62 -4.70 1.40
N LEU A 91 -15.89 -4.28 1.32
CA LEU A 91 -16.70 -4.00 2.51
C LEU A 91 -16.85 -5.25 3.36
N LYS A 92 -16.70 -5.10 4.68
CA LYS A 92 -16.88 -6.19 5.63
C LYS A 92 -18.28 -6.80 5.51
N GLY A 93 -18.36 -8.12 5.40
CA GLY A 93 -19.59 -8.87 5.19
C GLY A 93 -19.94 -9.15 3.72
N TYR A 94 -19.21 -8.56 2.77
CA TYR A 94 -19.40 -8.78 1.33
C TYR A 94 -18.30 -9.64 0.68
N GLU A 95 -17.38 -10.20 1.47
CA GLU A 95 -16.21 -10.92 0.98
C GLU A 95 -16.59 -12.11 0.08
N GLU A 96 -17.54 -12.94 0.50
CA GLU A 96 -17.96 -14.11 -0.27
C GLU A 96 -18.48 -13.73 -1.65
N ILE A 97 -19.43 -12.79 -1.72
CA ILE A 97 -20.00 -12.31 -2.99
C ILE A 97 -18.94 -11.65 -3.86
N PHE A 98 -18.07 -10.84 -3.26
CA PHE A 98 -16.96 -10.20 -3.98
C PHE A 98 -16.07 -11.26 -4.64
N PHE A 99 -15.58 -12.23 -3.86
CA PHE A 99 -14.66 -13.23 -4.37
C PHE A 99 -15.31 -14.19 -5.38
N GLU A 100 -16.58 -14.54 -5.22
CA GLU A 100 -17.33 -15.28 -6.24
C GLU A 100 -17.39 -14.49 -7.56
N THR A 101 -17.73 -13.20 -7.47
CA THR A 101 -17.86 -12.33 -8.64
C THR A 101 -16.53 -12.08 -9.36
N ILE A 102 -15.43 -11.81 -8.62
CA ILE A 102 -14.11 -11.65 -9.28
C ILE A 102 -13.61 -12.97 -9.85
N SER A 103 -13.93 -14.11 -9.22
CA SER A 103 -13.50 -15.43 -9.70
C SER A 103 -14.03 -15.70 -11.09
N GLU A 104 -15.31 -15.41 -11.33
CA GLU A 104 -15.92 -15.54 -12.66
C GLU A 104 -15.19 -14.68 -13.69
N TYR A 105 -14.90 -13.41 -13.36
CA TYR A 105 -14.14 -12.52 -14.23
C TYR A 105 -12.73 -13.06 -14.53
N LEU A 106 -12.02 -13.51 -13.49
CA LEU A 106 -10.67 -14.07 -13.63
C LEU A 106 -10.68 -15.32 -14.50
N THR A 107 -11.62 -16.26 -14.34
CA THR A 107 -11.67 -17.47 -15.17
C THR A 107 -11.91 -17.21 -16.66
N GLN A 108 -12.53 -16.09 -17.02
CA GLN A 108 -12.78 -15.70 -18.42
C GLN A 108 -11.61 -14.93 -19.05
N GLY A 109 -10.70 -14.42 -18.22
CA GLY A 109 -9.53 -13.65 -18.67
C GLY A 109 -8.43 -14.51 -19.29
N THR A 110 -7.52 -13.85 -20.01
CA THR A 110 -6.28 -14.48 -20.51
C THR A 110 -5.11 -14.14 -19.59
N TRP A 111 -4.65 -15.11 -18.80
CA TRP A 111 -3.48 -15.03 -17.91
C TRP A 111 -2.95 -16.44 -17.65
N HIS A 112 -1.76 -16.54 -17.07
CA HIS A 112 -1.15 -17.83 -16.71
C HIS A 112 -0.72 -17.91 -15.24
N GLU A 113 -0.61 -16.77 -14.55
CA GLU A 113 -0.33 -16.70 -13.11
C GLU A 113 -1.10 -15.55 -12.45
N ILE A 114 -1.53 -15.76 -11.20
CA ILE A 114 -1.97 -14.68 -10.30
C ILE A 114 -0.97 -14.64 -9.15
N LYS A 115 -0.23 -13.55 -9.04
CA LYS A 115 0.82 -13.34 -8.03
C LYS A 115 0.44 -12.18 -7.13
N LEU A 116 -0.04 -12.50 -5.94
CA LEU A 116 -0.46 -11.53 -4.93
C LEU A 116 0.54 -11.52 -3.78
N GLU A 117 1.19 -10.37 -3.56
CA GLU A 117 2.27 -10.17 -2.59
C GLU A 117 1.89 -9.09 -1.56
N SER A 118 2.62 -9.02 -0.44
CA SER A 118 2.37 -8.07 0.66
C SER A 118 0.99 -8.20 1.33
N ILE A 119 0.42 -9.41 1.39
CA ILE A 119 -0.88 -9.66 2.05
C ILE A 119 -0.66 -9.99 3.54
N LEU A 120 -1.46 -9.38 4.42
CA LEU A 120 -1.49 -9.73 5.85
C LEU A 120 -1.87 -11.20 6.06
N ALA A 121 -1.16 -11.88 6.97
CA ALA A 121 -1.36 -13.31 7.21
C ALA A 121 -2.79 -13.71 7.64
N TYR A 122 -3.56 -12.74 8.15
CA TYR A 122 -4.95 -12.88 8.61
C TYR A 122 -5.96 -12.19 7.69
N SER A 123 -5.55 -11.80 6.48
CA SER A 123 -6.48 -11.29 5.45
C SER A 123 -7.40 -12.41 4.94
N PRO A 124 -8.72 -12.15 4.79
CA PRO A 124 -9.66 -13.08 4.16
C PRO A 124 -9.24 -13.48 2.74
N THR A 125 -8.52 -12.59 2.04
CA THR A 125 -8.04 -12.81 0.68
C THR A 125 -7.28 -14.13 0.52
N LEU A 126 -6.48 -14.51 1.52
CA LEU A 126 -5.71 -15.76 1.46
C LEU A 126 -6.62 -17.00 1.42
N GLU A 127 -7.70 -16.99 2.20
CA GLU A 127 -8.65 -18.11 2.25
C GLU A 127 -9.50 -18.16 0.98
N TYR A 128 -10.02 -17.03 0.53
CA TYR A 128 -10.85 -16.97 -0.66
C TYR A 128 -10.08 -17.31 -1.94
N MET A 129 -8.83 -16.84 -2.08
CA MET A 129 -8.00 -17.18 -3.25
C MET A 129 -7.57 -18.66 -3.25
N GLU A 130 -7.34 -19.27 -2.08
CA GLU A 130 -7.11 -20.71 -1.98
C GLU A 130 -8.36 -21.52 -2.41
N SER A 131 -9.54 -21.08 -1.96
CA SER A 131 -10.82 -21.68 -2.35
C SER A 131 -11.09 -21.54 -3.85
N PHE A 132 -10.85 -20.35 -4.43
CA PHE A 132 -10.93 -20.09 -5.86
C PHE A 132 -10.02 -21.06 -6.65
N ALA A 133 -8.75 -21.15 -6.27
CA ALA A 133 -7.80 -22.02 -6.97
C ALA A 133 -8.26 -23.48 -6.94
N LYS A 134 -8.71 -23.99 -5.78
CA LYS A 134 -9.25 -25.36 -5.65
C LYS A 134 -10.48 -25.60 -6.52
N LYS A 135 -11.47 -24.68 -6.50
CA LYS A 135 -12.72 -24.82 -7.27
C LYS A 135 -12.48 -24.79 -8.78
N SER A 136 -11.51 -23.98 -9.22
CA SER A 136 -11.21 -23.76 -10.64
C SER A 136 -10.10 -24.68 -11.17
N GLY A 137 -9.56 -25.58 -10.35
CA GLY A 137 -8.53 -26.54 -10.75
C GLY A 137 -7.12 -25.95 -10.92
N TYR A 138 -6.85 -24.77 -10.36
CA TYR A 138 -5.52 -24.16 -10.35
C TYR A 138 -4.66 -24.67 -9.19
N LYS A 139 -3.34 -24.62 -9.37
CA LYS A 139 -2.40 -24.81 -8.27
C LYS A 139 -2.40 -23.55 -7.38
N PHE A 140 -2.31 -23.74 -6.07
CA PHE A 140 -2.17 -22.66 -5.10
C PHE A 140 -0.91 -22.87 -4.28
N ASP A 141 -0.06 -21.84 -4.23
CA ASP A 141 1.14 -21.80 -3.38
C ASP A 141 1.04 -20.57 -2.46
N LYS A 142 1.26 -20.78 -1.15
CA LYS A 142 1.31 -19.73 -0.14
C LYS A 142 2.67 -19.74 0.53
N VAL A 143 3.38 -18.61 0.47
CA VAL A 143 4.72 -18.43 1.03
C VAL A 143 4.72 -17.25 2.00
N VAL A 144 5.44 -17.39 3.10
CA VAL A 144 5.68 -16.26 4.02
C VAL A 144 6.75 -15.37 3.40
N GLU A 145 6.37 -14.12 3.09
CA GLU A 145 7.25 -13.13 2.46
C GLU A 145 8.18 -12.45 3.48
N ASP A 146 7.61 -11.69 4.43
CA ASP A 146 8.37 -11.00 5.47
C ASP A 146 7.53 -10.82 6.76
N LYS A 147 8.06 -10.08 7.74
CA LYS A 147 7.41 -9.73 9.00
C LYS A 147 7.16 -8.24 9.08
N LEU A 148 5.90 -7.85 9.19
CA LEU A 148 5.52 -6.50 9.57
C LEU A 148 5.72 -6.32 11.08
N VAL A 149 6.48 -5.30 11.49
CA VAL A 149 6.73 -4.96 12.90
C VAL A 149 6.06 -3.64 13.23
N GLY A 150 5.03 -3.69 14.07
CA GLY A 150 4.36 -2.50 14.62
C GLY A 150 4.70 -2.29 16.10
N VAL A 151 4.55 -1.06 16.57
CA VAL A 151 4.59 -0.73 18.00
C VAL A 151 3.32 0.02 18.38
N GLU A 152 2.64 -0.43 19.43
CA GLU A 152 1.52 0.31 20.02
C GLU A 152 2.05 1.55 20.73
N LEU A 153 1.77 2.71 20.14
CA LEU A 153 2.14 4.01 20.70
C LEU A 153 1.30 4.26 21.98
N PRO A 154 1.94 4.37 23.15
CA PRO A 154 1.23 4.76 24.36
C PRO A 154 0.89 6.26 24.33
N SER A 155 0.04 6.69 25.26
CA SER A 155 -0.47 8.07 25.36
C SER A 155 0.58 9.11 25.74
N SER A 156 1.77 8.70 26.22
CA SER A 156 2.82 9.62 26.64
C SER A 156 4.22 9.12 26.29
N TRP A 157 5.15 10.07 26.20
CA TRP A 157 6.56 9.80 26.00
C TRP A 157 7.16 8.96 27.13
N ASP A 158 6.80 9.25 28.38
CA ASP A 158 7.32 8.51 29.54
C ASP A 158 6.82 7.06 29.56
N ASP A 159 5.56 6.83 29.17
CA ASP A 159 5.02 5.48 29.02
C ASP A 159 5.75 4.72 27.92
N TYR A 160 6.04 5.38 26.79
CA TYR A 160 6.85 4.79 25.71
C TYR A 160 8.24 4.39 26.21
N LEU A 161 8.93 5.27 26.92
CA LEU A 161 10.23 4.97 27.51
C LEU A 161 10.18 3.82 28.53
N SER A 162 9.07 3.69 29.27
CA SER A 162 8.88 2.61 30.24
C SER A 162 8.77 1.23 29.58
N LYS A 163 8.18 1.15 28.38
CA LYS A 163 8.08 -0.08 27.57
C LYS A 163 9.43 -0.57 27.04
N LEU A 164 10.42 0.32 26.90
CA LEU A 164 11.75 -0.04 26.41
C LEU A 164 12.57 -0.82 27.46
N ARG A 165 13.40 -1.76 26.99
CA ARG A 165 14.38 -2.44 27.85
C ARG A 165 15.31 -1.41 28.47
N LYS A 166 15.80 -1.67 29.69
CA LYS A 166 16.66 -0.75 30.45
C LYS A 166 17.83 -0.23 29.61
N LYS A 167 18.50 -1.10 28.85
CA LYS A 167 19.62 -0.74 27.95
C LYS A 167 19.17 0.25 26.87
N ASP A 168 18.09 -0.04 26.16
CA ASP A 168 17.59 0.77 25.04
C ASP A 168 17.10 2.14 25.51
N ARG A 169 16.40 2.18 26.67
CA ARG A 169 16.01 3.45 27.31
C ARG A 169 17.22 4.32 27.67
N HIS A 170 18.26 3.72 28.27
CA HIS A 170 19.48 4.46 28.60
C HIS A 170 20.20 4.96 27.35
N GLU A 171 20.27 4.15 26.30
CA GLU A 171 20.90 4.50 25.04
C GLU A 171 20.16 5.64 24.33
N LEU A 172 18.82 5.58 24.25
CA LEU A 172 18.00 6.65 23.69
C LEU A 172 18.20 7.99 24.44
N ARG A 173 18.12 7.97 25.78
CA ARG A 173 18.39 9.17 26.61
C ARG A 173 19.81 9.70 26.46
N ARG A 174 20.79 8.82 26.25
CA ARG A 174 22.19 9.22 25.98
C ARG A 174 22.31 9.93 24.65
N LYS A 175 21.66 9.41 23.59
CA LYS A 175 21.65 10.02 22.26
C LYS A 175 20.96 11.39 22.24
N LEU A 176 19.81 11.52 22.89
CA LEU A 176 19.10 12.81 22.99
C LEU A 176 19.94 13.87 23.71
N ARG A 177 20.50 13.54 24.89
CA ARG A 177 21.38 14.48 25.61
C ARG A 177 22.62 14.88 24.80
N ARG A 178 23.17 13.94 24.03
CA ARG A 178 24.32 14.22 23.16
C ARG A 178 23.92 15.21 22.05
N LEU A 179 22.80 14.97 21.39
CA LEU A 179 22.25 15.86 20.36
C LEU A 179 22.04 17.28 20.91
N GLU A 180 21.42 17.39 22.08
CA GLU A 180 21.19 18.67 22.78
C GLU A 180 22.48 19.38 23.22
N SER A 181 23.57 18.64 23.45
CA SER A 181 24.85 19.21 23.92
C SER A 181 25.83 19.59 22.80
N GLU A 182 25.72 18.97 21.62
CA GLU A 182 26.71 19.11 20.54
C GLU A 182 26.25 20.05 19.42
N ALA A 183 24.95 20.33 19.29
CA ALA A 183 24.43 21.18 18.22
C ALA A 183 23.18 21.95 18.65
N ASP A 184 23.07 23.19 18.19
CA ASP A 184 21.77 23.87 18.10
C ASP A 184 20.98 23.17 16.99
N PHE A 185 19.94 22.45 17.36
CA PHE A 185 19.05 21.77 16.40
C PHE A 185 17.61 22.20 16.61
N TYR A 186 16.85 22.20 15.53
CA TYR A 186 15.42 22.39 15.53
C TYR A 186 14.79 21.29 14.67
N ILE A 187 13.55 20.92 15.00
CA ILE A 187 12.78 19.94 14.24
C ILE A 187 11.82 20.72 13.37
N GLU A 188 11.97 20.58 12.05
CA GLU A 188 11.01 21.10 11.08
C GLU A 188 9.97 20.04 10.77
N LYS A 189 8.69 20.46 10.75
CA LYS A 189 7.60 19.64 10.26
C LYS A 189 6.98 20.33 9.05
N PHE A 190 7.04 19.67 7.91
CA PHE A 190 6.40 20.09 6.68
C PHE A 190 5.07 19.35 6.53
N GLY A 191 3.97 20.10 6.37
CA GLY A 191 2.63 19.54 6.18
C GLY A 191 1.99 19.97 4.86
N GLU A 192 2.39 21.13 4.33
CA GLU A 192 1.84 21.64 3.08
C GLU A 192 2.54 21.01 1.86
N PRO A 193 1.80 20.69 0.78
CA PRO A 193 2.34 19.99 -0.38
C PRO A 193 3.58 20.65 -1.01
N ASP A 194 3.60 21.97 -1.13
CA ASP A 194 4.71 22.69 -1.76
C ASP A 194 5.98 22.63 -0.91
N GLN A 195 5.83 22.78 0.42
CA GLN A 195 6.95 22.66 1.36
C GLN A 195 7.55 21.26 1.36
N ILE A 196 6.69 20.24 1.29
CA ILE A 196 7.10 18.83 1.21
C ILE A 196 7.91 18.59 -0.07
N ILE A 197 7.46 19.11 -1.21
CA ILE A 197 8.17 18.94 -2.48
C ILE A 197 9.56 19.59 -2.42
N GLU A 198 9.67 20.80 -1.86
CA GLU A 198 10.96 21.50 -1.70
C GLU A 198 11.92 20.73 -0.77
N ALA A 199 11.43 20.25 0.38
CA ALA A 199 12.25 19.51 1.34
C ALA A 199 12.59 18.07 0.89
N MET A 200 11.85 17.52 -0.08
CA MET A 200 12.03 16.13 -0.53
C MET A 200 13.39 15.92 -1.20
N ASP A 201 13.93 16.93 -1.89
CA ASP A 201 15.25 16.80 -2.53
C ASP A 201 16.36 16.54 -1.52
N ASP A 202 16.36 17.29 -0.42
CA ASP A 202 17.31 17.09 0.68
C ASP A 202 17.15 15.70 1.32
N PHE A 203 15.91 15.24 1.53
CA PHE A 203 15.64 13.91 2.07
C PHE A 203 16.18 12.79 1.15
N LEU A 204 15.91 12.88 -0.15
CA LEU A 204 16.34 11.88 -1.13
C LEU A 204 17.87 11.87 -1.29
N GLU A 205 18.51 13.03 -1.20
CA GLU A 205 19.97 13.14 -1.21
C GLU A 205 20.58 12.46 0.03
N LEU A 206 20.10 12.80 1.22
CA LEU A 206 20.56 12.19 2.48
C LEU A 206 20.30 10.67 2.50
N MET A 207 19.15 10.22 1.98
CA MET A 207 18.82 8.81 1.86
C MET A 207 19.81 8.08 0.93
N ALA A 208 20.16 8.67 -0.21
CA ALA A 208 21.15 8.10 -1.14
C ALA A 208 22.55 8.01 -0.51
N GLN A 209 22.95 9.02 0.27
CA GLN A 209 24.24 9.02 0.96
C GLN A 209 24.33 8.02 2.12
N SER A 210 23.19 7.52 2.62
CA SER A 210 23.18 6.63 3.79
C SER A 210 23.82 5.26 3.52
N ARG A 211 23.64 4.71 2.31
CA ARG A 211 24.17 3.41 1.84
C ARG A 211 24.15 3.31 0.31
N ASP A 212 25.12 2.62 -0.28
CA ASP A 212 25.20 2.42 -1.74
C ASP A 212 23.93 1.78 -2.35
N GLU A 213 23.35 0.80 -1.66
CA GLU A 213 22.09 0.16 -2.08
C GLU A 213 20.92 1.16 -2.20
N LYS A 214 20.89 2.20 -1.33
CA LYS A 214 19.87 3.24 -1.38
C LYS A 214 20.09 4.19 -2.56
N ALA A 215 21.34 4.48 -2.90
CA ALA A 215 21.64 5.25 -4.11
C ALA A 215 21.19 4.52 -5.39
N VAL A 216 21.37 3.20 -5.44
CA VAL A 216 20.91 2.36 -6.58
C VAL A 216 19.38 2.28 -6.64
N PHE A 217 18.72 2.13 -5.48
CA PHE A 217 17.26 2.10 -5.38
C PHE A 217 16.60 3.40 -5.87
N LEU A 218 17.21 4.55 -5.59
CA LEU A 218 16.69 5.88 -5.93
C LEU A 218 16.97 6.28 -7.38
N ASP A 219 16.49 5.48 -8.33
CA ASP A 219 16.43 5.88 -9.73
C ASP A 219 15.46 7.07 -9.94
N LYS A 220 15.42 7.60 -11.16
CA LYS A 220 14.59 8.76 -11.50
C LYS A 220 13.10 8.51 -11.21
N SER A 221 12.59 7.31 -11.52
CA SER A 221 11.17 6.96 -11.30
C SER A 221 10.82 6.89 -9.81
N LYS A 222 11.70 6.34 -8.96
CA LYS A 222 11.48 6.31 -7.49
C LYS A 222 11.50 7.73 -6.91
N LYS A 223 12.45 8.56 -7.33
CA LYS A 223 12.54 9.95 -6.86
C LYS A 223 11.29 10.75 -7.22
N ASP A 224 10.83 10.63 -8.46
CA ASP A 224 9.61 11.29 -8.92
C ASP A 224 8.39 10.76 -8.19
N PHE A 225 8.29 9.43 -8.02
CA PHE A 225 7.24 8.81 -7.21
C PHE A 225 7.20 9.37 -5.79
N PHE A 226 8.32 9.41 -5.06
CA PHE A 226 8.33 9.91 -3.68
C PHE A 226 7.84 11.37 -3.61
N LYS A 227 8.28 12.24 -4.52
CA LYS A 227 7.82 13.64 -4.57
C LYS A 227 6.32 13.77 -4.80
N TYR A 228 5.80 13.11 -5.83
CA TYR A 228 4.38 13.22 -6.17
C TYR A 228 3.50 12.53 -5.12
N MET A 229 3.96 11.38 -4.60
CA MET A 229 3.24 10.61 -3.62
C MET A 229 3.09 11.42 -2.34
N THR A 230 4.17 11.97 -1.77
CA THR A 230 4.09 12.74 -0.52
C THR A 230 3.25 13.99 -0.65
N SER A 231 3.31 14.68 -1.80
CA SER A 231 2.42 15.80 -2.11
C SER A 231 0.94 15.38 -2.09
N GLN A 232 0.63 14.23 -2.71
CA GLN A 232 -0.75 13.76 -2.82
C GLN A 232 -1.30 13.24 -1.49
N ILE A 233 -0.53 12.47 -0.72
CA ILE A 233 -0.99 11.95 0.58
C ILE A 233 -1.09 13.05 1.65
N SER A 234 -0.32 14.12 1.54
CA SER A 234 -0.47 15.33 2.37
C SER A 234 -1.84 15.98 2.12
N LYS A 235 -2.26 16.15 0.85
CA LYS A 235 -3.60 16.66 0.51
C LYS A 235 -4.73 15.79 1.05
N ASP A 236 -4.48 14.49 1.13
CA ASP A 236 -5.43 13.51 1.69
C ASP A 236 -5.41 13.46 3.23
N GLY A 237 -4.51 14.21 3.90
CA GLY A 237 -4.43 14.32 5.36
C GLY A 237 -3.62 13.23 6.06
N TYR A 238 -2.75 12.50 5.33
CA TYR A 238 -1.89 11.46 5.90
C TYR A 238 -0.54 11.97 6.45
N LEU A 239 -0.16 13.23 6.20
CA LEU A 239 1.10 13.86 6.66
C LEU A 239 0.84 15.12 7.50
#